data_AF-A0A402AHV6-F1
#
_entry.id   AF-A0A402AHV6-F1
#
_cell.length_a   1.000
_cell.length_b   1.000
_cell.length_c   1.000
_cell.angle_alpha   90.00
_cell.angle_beta   90.00
_cell.angle_gamma   90.00
#
_symmetry.space_group_name_H-M   'P 1'
#
loop_
_entity.id
_entity.type
_entity.pdbx_description
1 polymer ?
#
loop_
_entity_poly.entity_id
_entity_poly.type
_entity_poly.pdbx_seq_one_letter_code
_entity_poly.pdbx_strand_id
1 'polypeptide(L)'
;MARQMGKLHATTMGKELQFERLCGDLSLARVSSRFQEAERWLKDCHKVEDWCRELSYRPPAGFEQACKRIAETFAHPGAFLALTHGDPVPTNNQLCGSTIYLLDFEYGGYRHALYDLTGWNILCPLPKACVALMSNHLRTALLPACPAAEDDEIYQAEWAMLCTYRAIAMLSWMSLRLIKHNRPWADNWSRREAMVVALSRWEEATRGVKGLEVMTEVAAQLLRRCQTLWPDIEAESNPAWPVFLQTSFPQS
;
A
#
# COMPACT_ATOMS: atom_id res chain seq x y z
N MET A 1 -11.37 6.06 -11.10
CA MET A 1 -10.74 6.17 -9.77
C MET A 1 -9.32 6.75 -9.88
N ALA A 2 -8.33 6.00 -10.39
CA ALA A 2 -6.93 6.44 -10.43
C ALA A 2 -6.67 7.83 -11.04
N ARG A 3 -7.36 8.21 -12.13
CA ARG A 3 -7.24 9.57 -12.70
C ARG A 3 -7.70 10.68 -11.74
N GLN A 4 -8.78 10.47 -10.99
CA GLN A 4 -9.24 11.47 -10.01
C GLN A 4 -8.32 11.52 -8.80
N MET A 5 -7.82 10.36 -8.37
CA MET A 5 -6.80 10.29 -7.31
C MET A 5 -5.52 11.04 -7.71
N GLY A 6 -5.01 10.81 -8.92
CA GLY A 6 -3.85 11.53 -9.43
C GLY A 6 -4.09 13.04 -9.59
N LYS A 7 -5.31 13.47 -9.94
CA LYS A 7 -5.69 14.90 -9.94
C LYS A 7 -5.69 15.49 -8.53
N LEU A 8 -6.25 14.79 -7.55
CA LEU A 8 -6.18 15.20 -6.14
C LEU A 8 -4.71 15.40 -5.72
N HIS A 9 -3.85 14.41 -6.00
CA HIS A 9 -2.44 14.46 -5.65
C HIS A 9 -1.75 15.65 -6.33
N ALA A 10 -1.82 15.74 -7.66
CA ALA A 10 -1.15 16.78 -8.44
C ALA A 10 -1.61 18.20 -8.06
N THR A 11 -2.90 18.40 -7.77
CA THR A 11 -3.43 19.72 -7.38
C THR A 11 -3.08 20.14 -5.96
N THR A 12 -2.63 19.21 -5.11
CA THR A 12 -2.31 19.44 -3.69
C THR A 12 -0.82 19.40 -3.37
N MET A 13 0.02 18.97 -4.31
CA MET A 13 1.48 19.07 -4.20
C MET A 13 1.92 20.49 -3.86
N GLY A 14 2.84 20.61 -2.89
CA GLY A 14 3.35 21.90 -2.40
C GLY A 14 2.37 22.71 -1.53
N LYS A 15 1.19 22.17 -1.17
CA LYS A 15 0.16 22.89 -0.39
C LYS A 15 0.01 22.43 1.06
N GLU A 16 0.97 21.68 1.60
CA GLU A 16 0.93 21.20 3.00
C GLU A 16 0.69 22.31 4.01
N LEU A 17 1.48 23.40 3.96
CA LEU A 17 1.32 24.52 4.90
C LEU A 17 -0.04 25.22 4.78
N GLN A 18 -0.68 25.16 3.62
CA GLN A 18 -2.04 25.68 3.46
C GLN A 18 -3.04 24.74 4.14
N PHE A 19 -2.89 23.43 3.98
CA PHE A 19 -3.72 22.43 4.64
C PHE A 19 -3.59 22.48 6.17
N GLU A 20 -2.38 22.58 6.70
CA GLU A 20 -2.15 22.69 8.15
C GLU A 20 -2.82 23.93 8.75
N ARG A 21 -2.75 25.07 8.05
CA ARG A 21 -3.45 26.30 8.45
C ARG A 21 -4.97 26.11 8.47
N LEU A 22 -5.53 25.56 7.39
CA LEU A 22 -6.97 25.28 7.32
C LEU A 22 -7.44 24.34 8.44
N CYS A 23 -6.66 23.31 8.77
CA CYS A 23 -6.98 22.41 9.87
C CYS A 23 -6.98 23.14 11.23
N GLY A 24 -6.01 24.03 11.44
CA GLY A 24 -5.95 24.88 12.64
C GLY A 24 -7.14 25.82 12.75
N ASP A 25 -7.49 26.51 11.66
CA ASP A 25 -8.60 27.47 11.62
C ASP A 25 -9.96 26.81 11.88
N LEU A 26 -10.14 25.59 11.37
CA LEU A 26 -11.38 24.81 11.54
C LEU A 26 -11.44 24.05 12.88
N SER A 27 -10.43 24.18 13.74
CA SER A 27 -10.32 23.43 15.00
C SER A 27 -10.52 21.93 14.82
N LEU A 28 -10.10 21.40 13.67
CA LEU A 28 -10.16 19.96 13.42
C LEU A 28 -9.20 19.26 14.38
N ALA A 29 -9.60 18.08 14.84
CA ALA A 29 -8.69 17.22 15.60
C ALA A 29 -7.38 17.09 14.82
N ARG A 30 -6.24 17.21 15.53
CA ARG A 30 -4.93 17.09 14.89
C ARG A 30 -4.86 15.74 14.15
N VAL A 31 -4.88 15.81 12.83
CA VAL A 31 -4.57 14.66 11.97
C VAL A 31 -3.16 14.21 12.34
N SER A 32 -2.96 12.91 12.52
CA SER A 32 -1.63 12.38 12.78
C SER A 32 -0.69 12.83 11.68
N SER A 33 0.47 13.38 12.03
CA SER A 33 1.45 13.73 11.00
C SER A 33 2.05 12.46 10.39
N ARG A 34 2.54 12.56 9.14
CA ARG A 34 3.28 11.46 8.49
C ARG A 34 4.50 11.01 9.31
N PHE A 35 5.11 11.92 10.07
CA PHE A 35 6.22 11.62 10.98
C PHE A 35 5.79 10.70 12.12
N GLN A 36 4.68 11.02 12.77
CA GLN A 36 4.11 10.18 13.83
C GLN A 36 3.66 8.82 13.28
N GLU A 37 3.13 8.77 12.07
CA GLU A 37 2.78 7.52 11.39
C GLU A 37 4.02 6.68 11.07
N ALA A 38 5.09 7.28 10.54
CA ALA A 38 6.36 6.60 10.29
C ALA A 38 6.96 6.02 11.57
N GLU A 39 6.96 6.80 12.66
CA GLU A 39 7.45 6.35 13.97
C GLU A 39 6.62 5.18 14.53
N ARG A 40 5.29 5.26 14.45
CA ARG A 40 4.41 4.16 14.89
C ARG A 40 4.62 2.92 14.04
N TRP A 41 4.69 3.09 12.72
CA TRP A 41 4.97 2.00 11.78
C TRP A 41 6.31 1.32 12.09
N LEU A 42 7.37 2.11 12.31
CA LEU A 42 8.69 1.58 12.64
C LEU A 42 8.71 0.84 13.98
N LYS A 43 8.00 1.38 14.99
CA LYS A 43 7.80 0.68 16.27
C LYS A 43 7.08 -0.64 16.05
N ASP A 44 6.12 -0.71 15.16
CA ASP A 44 5.34 -1.92 14.87
C ASP A 44 6.08 -2.97 14.02
N CYS A 45 7.24 -2.65 13.44
CA CYS A 45 8.02 -3.61 12.64
C CYS A 45 8.43 -4.87 13.42
N HIS A 46 8.56 -4.81 14.75
CA HIS A 46 8.83 -6.00 15.58
C HIS A 46 7.73 -7.08 15.43
N LYS A 47 6.50 -6.71 15.09
CA LYS A 47 5.41 -7.67 14.85
C LYS A 47 5.68 -8.53 13.61
N VAL A 48 6.43 -8.02 12.64
CA VAL A 48 6.89 -8.82 11.49
C VAL A 48 7.98 -9.80 11.93
N GLU A 49 8.85 -9.42 12.87
CA GLU A 49 9.82 -10.33 13.47
C GLU A 49 9.11 -11.44 14.28
N ASP A 50 8.02 -11.12 14.96
CA ASP A 50 7.17 -12.10 15.64
C ASP A 50 6.52 -13.07 14.66
N TRP A 51 6.02 -12.58 13.51
CA TRP A 51 5.57 -13.43 12.41
C TRP A 51 6.67 -14.34 11.88
N CYS A 52 7.87 -13.80 11.65
CA CYS A 52 9.03 -14.59 11.23
C CYS A 52 9.31 -15.71 12.25
N ARG A 53 9.38 -15.36 13.54
CA ARG A 53 9.67 -16.30 14.63
C ARG A 53 8.64 -17.41 14.72
N GLU A 54 7.36 -17.06 14.70
CA GLU A 54 6.26 -18.03 14.77
C GLU A 54 6.27 -18.99 13.57
N LEU A 55 6.70 -18.50 12.40
CA LEU A 55 6.89 -19.30 11.20
C LEU A 55 8.30 -19.95 11.10
N SER A 56 9.05 -20.00 12.20
CA SER A 56 10.40 -20.60 12.26
C SER A 56 11.36 -20.02 11.20
N TYR A 57 11.33 -18.70 11.06
CA TYR A 57 12.20 -17.92 10.21
C TYR A 57 12.89 -16.83 11.04
N ARG A 58 14.15 -16.53 10.72
CA ARG A 58 14.84 -15.35 11.24
C ARG A 58 14.99 -14.36 10.10
N PRO A 59 14.55 -13.09 10.28
CA PRO A 59 14.83 -12.05 9.30
C PRO A 59 16.33 -11.95 9.00
N PRO A 60 16.71 -11.60 7.77
CA PRO A 60 18.11 -11.48 7.39
C PRO A 60 18.73 -10.25 8.05
N ALA A 61 20.06 -10.24 8.13
CA ALA A 61 20.79 -9.07 8.60
C ALA A 61 20.42 -7.84 7.74
N GLY A 62 20.22 -6.70 8.39
CA GLY A 62 19.83 -5.46 7.73
C GLY A 62 18.32 -5.22 7.62
N PHE A 63 17.46 -6.14 8.09
CA PHE A 63 16.00 -5.93 8.14
C PHE A 63 15.63 -4.63 8.86
N GLU A 64 16.14 -4.41 10.06
CA GLU A 64 15.87 -3.19 10.84
C GLU A 64 16.30 -1.92 10.10
N GLN A 65 17.48 -1.94 9.46
CA GLN A 65 18.00 -0.81 8.70
C GLN A 65 17.14 -0.52 7.45
N ALA A 66 16.64 -1.58 6.79
CA ALA A 66 15.72 -1.45 5.68
C ALA A 66 14.37 -0.86 6.14
N CYS A 67 13.83 -1.29 7.29
CA CYS A 67 12.65 -0.68 7.90
C CYS A 67 12.86 0.81 8.18
N LYS A 68 13.99 1.19 8.81
CA LYS A 68 14.32 2.62 9.06
C LYS A 68 14.31 3.45 7.79
N ARG A 69 14.87 2.91 6.69
CA ARG A 69 14.89 3.58 5.38
C ARG A 69 13.48 3.78 4.83
N ILE A 70 12.61 2.78 4.94
CA ILE A 70 11.21 2.87 4.47
C ILE A 70 10.43 3.89 5.28
N ALA A 71 10.58 3.89 6.61
CA ALA A 71 9.98 4.90 7.47
C ALA A 71 10.45 6.32 7.11
N GLU A 72 11.74 6.49 6.84
CA GLU A 72 12.32 7.76 6.41
C GLU A 72 11.73 8.23 5.07
N THR A 73 11.67 7.38 4.05
CA THR A 73 11.06 7.69 2.75
C THR A 73 9.58 8.09 2.90
N PHE A 74 8.83 7.39 3.76
CA PHE A 74 7.43 7.74 4.02
C PHE A 74 7.29 9.10 4.74
N ALA A 75 8.18 9.39 5.71
CA ALA A 75 8.21 10.65 6.44
C ALA A 75 8.69 11.82 5.57
N HIS A 76 9.54 11.56 4.58
CA HIS A 76 10.14 12.54 3.69
C HIS A 76 9.93 12.21 2.20
N PRO A 77 8.69 12.26 1.66
CA PRO A 77 8.39 11.85 0.28
C PRO A 77 9.01 12.71 -0.83
N GLY A 78 9.67 13.84 -0.48
CA GLY A 78 10.23 14.78 -1.44
C GLY A 78 9.19 15.26 -2.46
N ALA A 79 9.50 15.08 -3.75
CA ALA A 79 8.63 15.49 -4.86
C ALA A 79 7.25 14.79 -4.87
N PHE A 80 7.13 13.64 -4.22
CA PHE A 80 5.89 12.88 -4.15
C PHE A 80 4.97 13.31 -3.00
N LEU A 81 5.30 14.35 -2.23
CA LEU A 81 4.47 14.81 -1.12
C LEU A 81 3.17 15.47 -1.62
N ALA A 82 2.03 14.85 -1.32
CA ALA A 82 0.71 15.32 -1.72
C ALA A 82 -0.36 14.99 -0.66
N LEU A 83 -1.54 15.60 -0.77
CA LEU A 83 -2.69 15.18 0.04
C LEU A 83 -3.19 13.84 -0.47
N THR A 84 -3.16 12.81 0.37
CA THR A 84 -3.64 11.46 0.08
C THR A 84 -5.04 11.23 0.64
N HIS A 85 -5.78 10.32 0.04
CA HIS A 85 -7.08 9.87 0.52
C HIS A 85 -6.95 9.05 1.81
N GLY A 86 -5.92 8.21 1.91
CA GLY A 86 -5.66 7.36 3.07
C GLY A 86 -6.33 6.00 2.99
N ASP A 87 -7.60 5.98 2.58
CA ASP A 87 -8.41 4.76 2.44
C ASP A 87 -9.18 4.67 1.11
N PRO A 88 -8.49 4.39 -0.01
CA PRO A 88 -9.08 4.45 -1.34
C PRO A 88 -9.87 3.19 -1.71
N VAL A 89 -10.48 2.49 -0.74
CA VAL A 89 -11.26 1.27 -1.02
C VAL A 89 -12.38 1.53 -2.03
N PRO A 90 -12.79 0.52 -2.84
CA PRO A 90 -13.77 0.73 -3.90
C PRO A 90 -15.07 1.40 -3.45
N THR A 91 -15.53 1.14 -2.22
CA THR A 91 -16.75 1.73 -1.65
C THR A 91 -16.64 3.25 -1.40
N ASN A 92 -15.42 3.78 -1.26
CA ASN A 92 -15.15 5.21 -1.06
C ASN A 92 -15.02 5.98 -2.38
N ASN A 93 -15.31 5.32 -3.51
CA ASN A 93 -15.26 5.90 -4.85
C ASN A 93 -16.63 5.79 -5.53
N GLN A 94 -17.41 6.87 -5.55
CA GLN A 94 -18.76 6.87 -6.11
C GLN A 94 -18.75 7.35 -7.57
N LEU A 95 -19.37 6.58 -8.46
CA LEU A 95 -19.59 6.97 -9.85
C LEU A 95 -20.97 7.62 -9.98
N CYS A 96 -21.01 8.92 -10.29
CA CYS A 96 -22.22 9.64 -10.63
C CYS A 96 -22.12 10.16 -12.07
N GLY A 97 -22.85 9.51 -12.99
CA GLY A 97 -22.70 9.73 -14.42
C GLY A 97 -21.30 9.31 -14.89
N SER A 98 -20.54 10.25 -15.45
CA SER A 98 -19.14 10.04 -15.85
C SER A 98 -18.11 10.51 -14.81
N THR A 99 -18.57 11.01 -13.66
CA THR A 99 -17.71 11.62 -12.64
C THR A 99 -17.51 10.67 -11.48
N ILE A 100 -16.25 10.51 -11.07
CA ILE A 100 -15.89 9.78 -9.85
C ILE A 100 -15.73 10.81 -8.73
N TYR A 101 -16.49 10.64 -7.65
CA TYR A 101 -16.36 11.36 -6.41
C TYR A 101 -15.58 10.50 -5.41
N LEU A 102 -14.55 11.10 -4.81
CA LEU A 102 -13.82 10.51 -3.70
C LEU A 102 -14.52 10.92 -2.41
N LEU A 103 -14.84 9.96 -1.54
CA LEU A 103 -15.57 10.17 -0.31
C LEU A 103 -14.78 9.60 0.88
N ASP A 104 -15.10 10.05 2.08
CA ASP A 104 -14.53 9.52 3.31
C ASP A 104 -13.01 9.72 3.44
N PHE A 105 -12.63 10.96 3.74
CA PHE A 105 -11.24 11.37 3.96
C PHE A 105 -10.81 11.24 5.42
N GLU A 106 -11.44 10.38 6.23
CA GLU A 106 -11.12 10.27 7.66
C GLU A 106 -9.67 9.86 7.93
N TYR A 107 -9.05 9.12 7.01
CA TYR A 107 -7.63 8.77 7.03
C TYR A 107 -6.77 9.68 6.15
N GLY A 108 -7.34 10.74 5.57
CA GLY A 108 -6.67 11.64 4.65
C GLY A 108 -5.53 12.42 5.33
N GLY A 109 -4.47 12.70 4.56
CA GLY A 109 -3.31 13.42 5.08
C GLY A 109 -2.20 13.61 4.06
N TYR A 110 -1.29 14.54 4.35
CA TYR A 110 -0.11 14.80 3.51
C TYR A 110 0.92 13.68 3.66
N ARG A 111 1.06 12.87 2.62
CA ARG A 111 1.94 11.67 2.56
C ARG A 111 2.50 11.51 1.15
N HIS A 112 3.18 10.38 0.92
CA HIS A 112 3.66 9.98 -0.39
C HIS A 112 2.48 9.70 -1.36
N ALA A 113 2.45 10.31 -2.54
CA ALA A 113 1.34 10.19 -3.51
C ALA A 113 1.04 8.73 -3.93
N LEU A 114 2.08 7.88 -4.01
CA LEU A 114 1.90 6.45 -4.32
C LEU A 114 1.23 5.64 -3.19
N TYR A 115 1.03 6.22 -2.00
CA TYR A 115 0.41 5.55 -0.86
C TYR A 115 -0.99 5.02 -1.18
N ASP A 116 -1.83 5.81 -1.87
CA ASP A 116 -3.20 5.40 -2.18
C ASP A 116 -3.22 4.23 -3.18
N LEU A 117 -2.26 4.16 -4.11
CA LEU A 117 -2.14 3.04 -5.05
C LEU A 117 -1.89 1.71 -4.32
N THR A 118 -1.19 1.73 -3.18
CA THR A 118 -0.98 0.53 -2.34
C THR A 118 -2.27 -0.02 -1.75
N GLY A 119 -3.30 0.82 -1.59
CA GLY A 119 -4.63 0.39 -1.14
C GLY A 119 -5.24 -0.63 -2.12
N TRP A 120 -5.13 -0.37 -3.42
CA TRP A 120 -5.63 -1.26 -4.47
C TRP A 120 -4.69 -2.41 -4.82
N ASN A 121 -3.44 -2.38 -4.38
CA ASN A 121 -2.47 -3.45 -4.66
C ASN A 121 -2.32 -4.45 -3.52
N ILE A 122 -2.32 -3.96 -2.28
CA ILE A 122 -2.01 -4.76 -1.09
C ILE A 122 -3.24 -4.95 -0.19
N LEU A 123 -3.93 -3.87 0.17
CA LEU A 123 -4.99 -3.90 1.20
C LEU A 123 -6.31 -4.49 0.68
N CYS A 124 -6.75 -3.98 -0.47
CA CYS A 124 -7.93 -4.41 -1.20
C CYS A 124 -7.51 -4.72 -2.64
N PRO A 125 -6.79 -5.84 -2.86
CA PRO A 125 -6.15 -6.13 -4.12
C PRO A 125 -7.18 -6.21 -5.25
N LEU A 126 -6.99 -5.36 -6.25
CA LEU A 126 -7.66 -5.45 -7.54
C LEU A 126 -6.81 -6.35 -8.47
N PRO A 127 -7.37 -6.89 -9.57
CA PRO A 127 -6.60 -7.66 -10.54
C PRO A 127 -5.31 -6.93 -10.97
N LYS A 128 -4.18 -7.63 -11.10
CA LYS A 128 -2.86 -7.02 -11.39
C LYS A 128 -2.91 -6.10 -12.63
N ALA A 129 -3.57 -6.55 -13.69
CA ALA A 129 -3.78 -5.75 -14.90
C ALA A 129 -4.53 -4.43 -14.63
N CYS A 130 -5.53 -4.45 -13.73
CA CYS A 130 -6.21 -3.22 -13.31
C CYS A 130 -5.25 -2.30 -12.56
N VAL A 131 -4.48 -2.81 -11.61
CA VAL A 131 -3.51 -2.02 -10.83
C VAL A 131 -2.45 -1.41 -11.76
N ALA A 132 -1.97 -2.13 -12.76
CA ALA A 132 -1.02 -1.61 -13.75
C ALA A 132 -1.64 -0.45 -14.56
N LEU A 133 -2.87 -0.60 -15.07
CA LEU A 133 -3.59 0.48 -15.75
C LEU A 133 -3.83 1.69 -14.84
N MET A 134 -4.16 1.45 -13.58
CA MET A 134 -4.36 2.49 -12.57
C MET A 134 -3.05 3.23 -12.26
N SER A 135 -1.94 2.50 -12.11
CA SER A 135 -0.60 3.06 -11.93
C SER A 135 -0.26 4.00 -13.09
N ASN A 136 -0.45 3.57 -14.33
CA ASN A 136 -0.20 4.41 -15.52
C ASN A 136 -1.05 5.68 -15.50
N HIS A 137 -2.34 5.58 -15.20
CA HIS A 137 -3.23 6.74 -15.13
C HIS A 137 -2.90 7.70 -13.99
N LEU A 138 -2.51 7.19 -12.83
CA LEU A 138 -2.06 8.00 -11.71
C LEU A 138 -0.75 8.71 -12.07
N ARG A 139 0.22 7.97 -12.60
CA ARG A 139 1.51 8.49 -13.05
C ARG A 139 1.36 9.61 -14.06
N THR A 140 0.60 9.41 -15.14
CA THR A 140 0.33 10.46 -16.14
C THR A 140 -0.28 11.72 -15.53
N ALA A 141 -1.17 11.58 -14.54
CA ALA A 141 -1.77 12.72 -13.86
C ALA A 141 -0.79 13.44 -12.91
N LEU A 142 0.21 12.74 -12.37
CA LEU A 142 1.24 13.32 -11.52
C LEU A 142 2.30 14.11 -12.30
N LEU A 143 2.64 13.70 -13.52
CA LEU A 143 3.76 14.27 -14.30
C LEU A 143 3.83 15.81 -14.31
N PRO A 144 2.73 16.56 -14.50
CA PRO A 144 2.79 18.03 -14.52
C PRO A 144 3.24 18.66 -13.19
N ALA A 145 3.02 17.99 -12.06
CA ALA A 145 3.35 18.48 -10.72
C ALA A 145 4.54 17.76 -10.08
N CYS A 146 4.87 16.56 -10.54
CA CYS A 146 5.99 15.74 -10.06
C CYS A 146 6.75 15.12 -11.25
N PRO A 147 7.70 15.88 -11.86
CA PRO A 147 8.53 15.37 -12.96
C PRO A 147 9.37 14.16 -12.57
N ALA A 148 9.70 13.97 -11.28
CA ALA A 148 10.39 12.77 -10.79
C ALA A 148 9.61 11.47 -11.06
N ALA A 149 8.30 11.56 -11.32
CA ALA A 149 7.50 10.42 -11.72
C ALA A 149 7.77 10.00 -13.18
N GLU A 150 8.47 10.78 -14.01
CA GLU A 150 8.83 10.39 -15.38
C GLU A 150 9.94 9.33 -15.42
N ASP A 151 10.84 9.36 -14.44
CA ASP A 151 11.93 8.39 -14.31
C ASP A 151 11.39 7.03 -13.82
N ASP A 152 11.59 5.97 -14.60
CA ASP A 152 11.11 4.63 -14.30
C ASP A 152 11.79 4.01 -13.08
N GLU A 153 13.08 4.29 -12.86
CA GLU A 153 13.84 3.73 -11.74
C GLU A 153 13.40 4.38 -10.42
N ILE A 154 13.28 5.71 -10.39
CA ILE A 154 12.70 6.43 -9.25
C ILE A 154 11.25 5.97 -9.03
N TYR A 155 10.49 5.91 -10.14
CA TYR A 155 9.18 5.28 -10.30
C TYR A 155 9.00 4.06 -9.39
N GLN A 156 9.73 3.02 -9.79
CA GLN A 156 9.63 1.69 -9.24
C GLN A 156 10.21 1.61 -7.83
N ALA A 157 11.29 2.34 -7.53
CA ALA A 157 11.87 2.37 -6.20
C ALA A 157 10.86 2.90 -5.17
N GLU A 158 10.23 4.05 -5.45
CA GLU A 158 9.22 4.63 -4.55
C GLU A 158 8.00 3.71 -4.43
N TRP A 159 7.52 3.14 -5.54
CA TRP A 159 6.41 2.20 -5.52
C TRP A 159 6.68 0.98 -4.63
N ALA A 160 7.86 0.38 -4.75
CA ALA A 160 8.28 -0.79 -3.98
C ALA A 160 8.41 -0.48 -2.47
N MET A 161 8.94 0.69 -2.13
CA MET A 161 9.03 1.18 -0.74
C MET A 161 7.62 1.29 -0.13
N LEU A 162 6.67 1.87 -0.86
CA LEU A 162 5.30 2.05 -0.38
C LEU A 162 4.52 0.74 -0.31
N CYS A 163 4.75 -0.19 -1.25
CA CYS A 163 4.21 -1.56 -1.15
C CYS A 163 4.73 -2.26 0.12
N THR A 164 6.02 -2.12 0.42
CA THR A 164 6.61 -2.67 1.65
C THR A 164 5.99 -2.03 2.89
N TYR A 165 5.86 -0.70 2.91
CA TYR A 165 5.21 0.02 4.01
C TYR A 165 3.82 -0.54 4.28
N ARG A 166 2.99 -0.66 3.24
CA ARG A 166 1.61 -1.14 3.36
C ARG A 166 1.53 -2.61 3.78
N ALA A 167 2.38 -3.47 3.23
CA ALA A 167 2.41 -4.90 3.58
C ALA A 167 2.79 -5.10 5.05
N ILE A 168 3.81 -4.39 5.55
CA ILE A 168 4.20 -4.42 6.96
C ILE A 168 3.10 -3.87 7.86
N ALA A 169 2.45 -2.76 7.49
CA ALA A 169 1.31 -2.22 8.24
C ALA A 169 0.17 -3.25 8.34
N MET A 170 -0.14 -3.95 7.24
CA MET A 170 -1.16 -4.98 7.23
C MET A 170 -0.79 -6.17 8.15
N LEU A 171 0.46 -6.64 8.11
CA LEU A 171 0.95 -7.68 9.00
C LEU A 171 0.91 -7.25 10.48
N SER A 172 1.14 -5.97 10.77
CA SER A 172 1.11 -5.44 12.13
C SER A 172 -0.30 -5.35 12.72
N TRP A 173 -1.33 -5.32 11.87
CA TRP A 173 -2.75 -5.39 12.25
C TRP A 173 -3.27 -6.83 12.36
N MET A 174 -2.61 -7.77 11.70
CA MET A 174 -2.96 -9.19 11.73
C MET A 174 -2.37 -9.88 12.97
N SER A 175 -3.25 -10.41 13.82
CA SER A 175 -2.83 -11.20 14.98
C SER A 175 -2.22 -12.53 14.55
N LEU A 176 -1.15 -12.98 15.22
CA LEU A 176 -0.58 -14.33 15.10
C LEU A 176 -1.62 -15.45 15.31
N ARG A 177 -2.74 -15.17 15.99
CA ARG A 177 -3.87 -16.09 16.10
C ARG A 177 -4.41 -16.54 14.74
N LEU A 178 -4.15 -15.78 13.66
CA LEU A 178 -4.50 -16.11 12.29
C LEU A 178 -3.95 -17.48 11.83
N ILE A 179 -2.82 -17.92 12.40
CA ILE A 179 -2.26 -19.26 12.18
C ILE A 179 -3.29 -20.34 12.52
N LYS A 180 -4.01 -20.18 13.63
CA LYS A 180 -5.00 -21.15 14.11
C LYS A 180 -6.44 -20.79 13.71
N HIS A 181 -6.74 -19.51 13.58
CA HIS A 181 -8.10 -18.99 13.42
C HIS A 181 -8.21 -18.10 12.20
N ASN A 182 -8.77 -18.64 11.11
CA ASN A 182 -9.13 -17.85 9.96
C ASN A 182 -10.45 -17.09 10.21
N ARG A 183 -10.62 -15.93 9.58
CA ARG A 183 -11.85 -15.14 9.61
C ARG A 183 -12.09 -14.50 8.24
N PRO A 184 -13.33 -14.10 7.92
CA PRO A 184 -13.59 -13.25 6.77
C PRO A 184 -12.78 -11.95 6.84
N TRP A 185 -12.34 -11.48 5.68
CA TRP A 185 -11.76 -10.15 5.46
C TRP A 185 -12.71 -9.29 4.63
N ALA A 186 -13.17 -9.82 3.48
CA ALA A 186 -14.17 -9.21 2.62
C ALA A 186 -15.03 -10.30 1.96
N ASP A 187 -16.32 -10.36 2.29
CA ASP A 187 -17.26 -11.39 1.82
C ASP A 187 -16.71 -12.82 2.02
N ASN A 188 -16.45 -13.54 0.93
CA ASN A 188 -15.89 -14.89 0.92
C ASN A 188 -14.35 -14.94 0.95
N TRP A 189 -13.68 -13.79 0.89
CA TRP A 189 -12.22 -13.68 0.93
C TRP A 189 -11.75 -13.50 2.38
N SER A 190 -10.86 -14.38 2.82
CA SER A 190 -10.45 -14.53 4.21
C SER A 190 -9.15 -13.79 4.55
N ARG A 191 -8.88 -13.63 5.85
CA ARG A 191 -7.66 -12.98 6.35
C ARG A 191 -6.39 -13.71 5.92
N ARG A 192 -6.43 -15.04 5.76
CA ARG A 192 -5.28 -15.83 5.31
C ARG A 192 -4.99 -15.58 3.83
N GLU A 193 -6.03 -15.53 2.99
CA GLU A 193 -5.88 -15.16 1.58
C GLU A 193 -5.33 -13.75 1.46
N ALA A 194 -5.87 -12.81 2.24
CA ALA A 194 -5.36 -11.43 2.29
C ALA A 194 -3.87 -11.38 2.66
N MET A 195 -3.43 -12.14 3.67
CA MET A 195 -2.02 -12.22 4.06
C MET A 195 -1.14 -12.79 2.94
N VAL A 196 -1.54 -13.91 2.34
CA VAL A 196 -0.77 -14.58 1.28
C VAL A 196 -0.64 -13.68 0.04
N VAL A 197 -1.72 -13.02 -0.36
CA VAL A 197 -1.73 -12.12 -1.52
C VAL A 197 -0.90 -10.86 -1.24
N ALA A 198 -1.02 -10.28 -0.05
CA ALA A 198 -0.20 -9.13 0.35
C ALA A 198 1.29 -9.46 0.33
N LEU A 199 1.69 -10.64 0.83
CA LEU A 199 3.08 -11.11 0.79
C LEU A 199 3.58 -11.34 -0.65
N SER A 200 2.75 -11.94 -1.52
CA SER A 200 3.10 -12.14 -2.93
C SER A 200 3.26 -10.83 -3.68
N ARG A 201 2.32 -9.89 -3.49
CA ARG A 201 2.38 -8.55 -4.11
C ARG A 201 3.55 -7.73 -3.59
N TRP A 202 3.89 -7.90 -2.31
CA TRP A 202 5.08 -7.28 -1.71
C TRP A 202 6.37 -7.82 -2.34
N GLU A 203 6.51 -9.15 -2.41
CA GLU A 203 7.66 -9.81 -3.05
C GLU A 203 7.83 -9.38 -4.51
N GLU A 204 6.73 -9.35 -5.28
CA GLU A 204 6.72 -8.92 -6.67
C GLU A 204 7.18 -7.46 -6.81
N ALA A 205 6.66 -6.55 -5.98
CA ALA A 205 6.97 -5.13 -6.05
C ALA A 205 8.44 -4.82 -5.73
N THR A 206 9.09 -5.57 -4.83
CA THR A 206 10.48 -5.32 -4.44
C THR A 206 11.51 -6.06 -5.29
N ARG A 207 11.09 -7.03 -6.11
CA ARG A 207 11.99 -7.87 -6.90
C ARG A 207 12.84 -7.03 -7.85
N GLY A 208 14.16 -7.15 -7.71
CA GLY A 208 15.13 -6.44 -8.55
C GLY A 208 15.30 -4.95 -8.22
N VAL A 209 14.60 -4.43 -7.21
CA VAL A 209 14.76 -3.04 -6.76
C VAL A 209 15.97 -2.93 -5.85
N LYS A 210 16.94 -2.12 -6.27
CA LYS A 210 18.21 -1.91 -5.56
C LYS A 210 17.96 -1.40 -4.14
N GLY A 211 18.55 -2.06 -3.15
CA GLY A 211 18.43 -1.70 -1.73
C GLY A 211 17.19 -2.26 -1.03
N LEU A 212 16.38 -3.07 -1.72
CA LEU A 212 15.21 -3.79 -1.18
C LEU A 212 15.37 -5.32 -1.24
N GLU A 213 16.58 -5.81 -1.43
CA GLU A 213 16.89 -7.24 -1.51
C GLU A 213 16.49 -7.97 -0.21
N VAL A 214 16.83 -7.37 0.93
CA VAL A 214 16.44 -7.84 2.28
C VAL A 214 14.92 -7.96 2.41
N MET A 215 14.16 -6.97 1.90
CA MET A 215 12.70 -6.98 1.99
C MET A 215 12.07 -8.01 1.04
N THR A 216 12.65 -8.17 -0.14
CA THR A 216 12.26 -9.23 -1.08
C THR A 216 12.45 -10.61 -0.46
N GLU A 217 13.58 -10.83 0.22
CA GLU A 217 13.84 -12.10 0.90
C GLU A 217 12.81 -12.36 2.01
N VAL A 218 12.54 -11.37 2.86
CA VAL A 218 11.56 -11.51 3.95
C VAL A 218 10.18 -11.84 3.39
N ALA A 219 9.71 -11.09 2.38
CA ALA A 219 8.43 -11.34 1.72
C ALA A 219 8.35 -12.76 1.15
N ALA A 220 9.38 -13.19 0.40
CA ALA A 220 9.45 -14.51 -0.19
C ALA A 220 9.45 -15.64 0.85
N GLN A 221 10.20 -15.48 1.95
CA GLN A 221 10.30 -16.50 3.00
C GLN A 221 9.02 -16.63 3.81
N LEU A 222 8.35 -15.52 4.13
CA LEU A 222 7.05 -15.49 4.77
C LEU A 222 5.98 -16.09 3.85
N LEU A 223 5.96 -15.71 2.57
CA LEU A 223 5.03 -16.24 1.57
C LEU A 223 5.12 -17.76 1.48
N ARG A 224 6.32 -18.32 1.26
CA ARG A 224 6.52 -19.77 1.15
C ARG A 224 6.05 -20.52 2.39
N ARG A 225 6.28 -19.95 3.58
CA ARG A 225 5.85 -20.56 4.85
C ARG A 225 4.34 -20.52 5.04
N CYS A 226 3.71 -19.39 4.71
CA CYS A 226 2.26 -19.29 4.73
C CYS A 226 1.61 -20.27 3.76
N GLN A 227 2.17 -20.42 2.55
CA GLN A 227 1.69 -21.41 1.56
C GLN A 227 1.92 -22.85 2.01
N THR A 228 2.98 -23.13 2.78
CA THR A 228 3.18 -24.45 3.39
C THR A 228 2.14 -24.74 4.48
N LEU A 229 1.77 -23.73 5.28
CA LEU A 229 0.75 -23.86 6.32
C LEU A 229 -0.67 -23.94 5.76
N TRP A 230 -0.93 -23.26 4.64
CA TRP A 230 -2.24 -23.16 4.01
C TRP A 230 -2.11 -23.49 2.52
N PRO A 231 -1.90 -24.77 2.17
CA PRO A 231 -1.62 -25.19 0.80
C PRO A 231 -2.77 -24.92 -0.19
N ASP A 232 -4.00 -24.79 0.32
CA ASP A 232 -5.18 -24.52 -0.49
C ASP A 232 -5.34 -23.03 -0.88
N ILE A 233 -4.45 -22.15 -0.40
CA ILE A 233 -4.52 -20.71 -0.68
C ILE A 233 -3.56 -20.33 -1.79
N GLU A 234 -4.13 -19.84 -2.89
CA GLU A 234 -3.37 -19.33 -4.03
C GLU A 234 -2.86 -17.91 -3.80
N ALA A 235 -1.63 -17.65 -4.25
CA ALA A 235 -0.99 -16.32 -4.19
C ALA A 235 -1.67 -15.25 -5.06
N GLU A 236 -2.49 -15.69 -6.02
CA GLU A 236 -3.24 -14.81 -6.92
C GLU A 236 -4.74 -14.77 -6.62
N SER A 237 -5.16 -15.32 -5.48
CA SER A 237 -6.54 -15.16 -5.02
C SER A 237 -6.87 -13.67 -4.89
N ASN A 238 -7.99 -13.24 -5.46
CA ASN A 238 -8.49 -11.87 -5.29
C ASN A 238 -9.89 -11.95 -4.68
N PRO A 239 -10.33 -10.91 -3.95
CA PRO A 239 -11.73 -10.79 -3.60
C PRO A 239 -12.59 -10.92 -4.86
N ALA A 240 -13.73 -11.59 -4.74
CA ALA A 240 -14.67 -11.76 -5.83
C ALA A 240 -15.38 -10.42 -6.12
N TRP A 241 -14.68 -9.50 -6.78
CA TRP A 241 -15.23 -8.23 -7.22
C TRP A 241 -16.21 -8.47 -8.37
N PRO A 242 -17.54 -8.28 -8.20
CA PRO A 242 -18.53 -8.70 -9.20
C PRO A 242 -18.30 -8.09 -10.59
N VAL A 243 -17.79 -6.85 -10.64
CA VAL A 243 -17.49 -6.13 -11.88
C VAL A 243 -16.38 -6.80 -12.70
N PHE A 244 -15.46 -7.52 -12.06
CA PHE A 244 -14.33 -8.19 -12.72
C PHE A 244 -14.59 -9.66 -13.05
N LEU A 245 -15.66 -10.27 -12.51
CA LEU A 245 -16.06 -11.63 -12.86
C LEU A 245 -16.55 -11.76 -14.31
N GLN A 246 -16.90 -10.64 -14.95
CA GLN A 246 -17.45 -10.60 -16.31
C GLN A 246 -16.49 -10.00 -17.34
N THR A 247 -15.31 -9.53 -16.93
CA THR A 247 -14.35 -8.86 -17.83
C THR A 247 -13.09 -9.70 -18.01
N SER A 248 -12.84 -10.15 -19.24
CA SER A 248 -11.55 -10.72 -19.62
C SER A 248 -10.53 -9.58 -19.72
N PHE A 249 -9.55 -9.54 -18.81
CA PHE A 249 -8.40 -8.66 -18.98
C PHE A 249 -7.41 -9.29 -19.96
N PRO A 250 -6.83 -8.53 -20.90
CA PRO A 250 -5.73 -9.03 -21.70
C PRO A 250 -4.59 -9.45 -20.77
N GLN A 251 -4.06 -10.66 -20.98
CA GLN A 251 -2.85 -11.10 -20.28
C GLN A 251 -1.69 -10.24 -20.76
N SER A 252 -0.97 -9.65 -19.81
CA SER A 252 0.24 -8.85 -20.03
C SER A 252 1.43 -9.72 -20.41
#